data_AF-A0A952J3Z7-F1
#
_entry.id   AF-A0A952J3Z7-F1
#
_cell.length_a   1.000
_cell.length_b   1.000
_cell.length_c   1.000
_cell.angle_alpha   90.00
_cell.angle_beta   90.00
_cell.angle_gamma   90.00
#
_symmetry.space_group_name_H-M   'P 1'
#
loop_
_entity.id
_entity.type
_entity.pdbx_description
1 polymer ?
#
loop_
_entity_poly.entity_id
_entity_poly.type
_entity_poly.pdbx_seq_one_letter_code
_entity_poly.pdbx_strand_id
1 'polypeptide(L)' 'MKNQPALWYTNSSLKVVVIFIFIWLMGNMLILLAMTDFFRSGFQPDKHMPSALLMLASTISTLKIIRNYFRTRTTSN' A
#
# COMPACT_ATOMS: atom_id res chain seq x y z
N MET A 1 -22.32 22.62 12.33
CA MET A 1 -21.44 21.43 12.26
C MET A 1 -20.25 21.80 11.39
N LYS A 2 -19.03 21.71 11.92
CA LYS A 2 -17.80 22.13 11.23
C LYS A 2 -17.57 21.17 10.05
N ASN A 3 -17.68 21.65 8.81
CA ASN A 3 -17.38 20.90 7.60
C ASN A 3 -15.94 20.39 7.69
N GLN A 4 -15.76 19.13 8.14
CA GLN A 4 -14.47 18.47 8.05
C GLN A 4 -14.17 18.31 6.56
N PRO A 5 -12.99 18.75 6.07
CA PRO A 5 -12.65 18.55 4.67
C PRO A 5 -12.75 17.06 4.39
N ALA A 6 -13.48 16.69 3.34
CA ALA A 6 -13.63 15.30 2.93
C ALA A 6 -12.23 14.71 2.76
N LEU A 7 -11.84 13.84 3.68
CA LEU A 7 -10.52 13.23 3.70
C LEU A 7 -10.35 12.48 2.37
N TRP A 8 -9.26 12.78 1.67
CA TRP A 8 -8.98 12.27 0.33
C TRP A 8 -8.96 10.74 0.25
N TYR A 9 -8.69 10.08 1.39
CA TYR A 9 -8.73 8.63 1.54
C TYR A 9 -10.14 8.07 1.78
N THR A 10 -11.12 8.90 2.13
CA THR A 10 -12.50 8.50 2.46
C THR A 10 -13.39 8.44 1.23
N ASN A 11 -13.20 9.33 0.25
CA ASN A 11 -13.84 9.31 -1.06
C ASN A 11 -12.80 9.06 -2.15
N SER A 12 -12.08 7.93 -2.04
CA SER A 12 -11.09 7.57 -3.03
C SER A 12 -11.75 7.35 -4.39
N SER A 13 -11.41 8.17 -5.38
CA SER A 13 -11.73 7.90 -6.79
C SER A 13 -10.91 6.70 -7.28
N LEU A 14 -11.41 5.97 -8.28
CA LEU A 14 -10.70 4.82 -8.89
C LEU A 14 -9.27 5.21 -9.28
N LYS A 15 -9.08 6.45 -9.78
CA LYS A 15 -7.76 6.99 -10.16
C LYS A 15 -6.77 7.01 -8.99
N VAL A 16 -7.22 7.40 -7.79
CA VAL A 16 -6.37 7.49 -6.59
C VAL A 16 -5.93 6.10 -6.14
N VAL A 17 -6.83 5.13 -6.20
CA VAL A 17 -6.55 3.73 -5.84
C VAL A 17 -5.52 3.13 -6.78
N VAL A 18 -5.69 3.33 -8.09
CA VAL A 18 -4.76 2.84 -9.11
C VAL A 18 -3.36 3.43 -8.89
N ILE A 19 -3.25 4.75 -8.68
CA ILE A 19 -1.96 5.40 -8.40
C ILE A 19 -1.30 4.82 -7.14
N PHE A 20 -2.06 4.63 -6.06
CA PHE A 20 -1.53 4.05 -4.83
C PHE A 20 -1.05 2.61 -5.01
N ILE A 21 -1.75 1.79 -5.82
CA ILE A 21 -1.31 0.43 -6.14
C ILE A 21 0.02 0.45 -6.91
N PHE A 22 0.17 1.34 -7.90
CA PHE A 22 1.44 1.47 -8.64
C PHE A 22 2.59 1.88 -7.73
N ILE A 23 2.38 2.88 -6.85
CA ILE A 23 3.39 3.32 -5.88
C ILE A 23 3.73 2.18 -4.91
N TRP A 24 2.72 1.44 -4.43
CA TRP A 24 2.92 0.30 -3.56
C TRP A 24 3.75 -0.81 -4.21
N LEU A 25 3.47 -1.14 -5.48
CA LEU A 25 4.25 -2.12 -6.24
C LEU A 25 5.70 -1.67 -6.43
N MET A 26 5.93 -0.43 -6.85
CA MET A 26 7.29 0.10 -7.03
C MET A 26 8.07 0.13 -5.71
N GLY A 27 7.44 0.55 -4.62
CA GLY A 27 8.07 0.59 -3.30
C GLY A 27 8.49 -0.78 -2.80
N ASN A 28 7.62 -1.78 -2.89
CA ASN A 28 7.94 -3.15 -2.48
C ASN A 28 9.01 -3.79 -3.39
N MET A 29 8.96 -3.53 -4.70
CA MET A 29 10.02 -3.94 -5.63
C MET A 29 11.39 -3.38 -5.25
N LEU A 30 11.47 -2.08 -4.94
CA LEU A 30 12.72 -1.45 -4.51
C LEU A 30 13.24 -2.05 -3.21
N ILE A 31 12.35 -2.28 -2.24
CA ILE A 31 12.70 -2.88 -0.95
C ILE A 31 13.24 -4.30 -1.15
N LEU A 32 12.58 -5.10 -2.00
CA LEU A 32 13.09 -6.42 -2.38
C LEU A 32 14.47 -6.33 -3.01
N LEU A 33 14.67 -5.43 -3.99
CA LEU A 33 15.98 -5.19 -4.61
C LEU A 33 17.06 -4.78 -3.60
N ALA A 34 16.69 -4.02 -2.57
CA ALA A 34 17.62 -3.57 -1.55
C ALA A 34 17.96 -4.68 -0.53
N MET A 35 17.06 -5.64 -0.29
CA MET A 35 17.26 -6.72 0.67
C MET A 35 17.88 -7.97 0.05
N THR A 36 17.59 -8.26 -1.22
CA THR A 36 18.14 -9.42 -1.91
C THR A 36 19.19 -8.97 -2.90
N ASP A 37 20.42 -9.47 -2.74
CA ASP A 37 21.29 -9.65 -3.91
C ASP A 37 20.61 -10.71 -4.77
N PHE A 38 19.77 -10.28 -5.71
CA PHE A 38 18.93 -11.13 -6.58
C PHE A 38 19.69 -12.31 -7.22
N PHE A 39 21.02 -12.19 -7.31
CA PHE A 39 21.92 -13.14 -7.93
C PHE A 39 22.81 -13.93 -6.96
N ARG A 40 22.80 -13.64 -5.64
CA ARG A 40 23.82 -14.19 -4.71
C ARG A 40 23.29 -14.61 -3.33
N SER A 41 22.22 -14.02 -2.82
CA SER A 41 21.67 -14.37 -1.50
C SER A 41 20.13 -14.32 -1.50
N GLY A 42 19.52 -15.40 -1.00
CA GLY A 42 18.07 -15.46 -0.80
C GLY A 42 17.60 -14.53 0.32
N PHE A 43 16.31 -14.21 0.33
CA PHE A 43 15.68 -13.35 1.34
C PHE A 43 15.89 -13.91 2.76
N GLN A 44 16.63 -13.17 3.61
CA GLN A 44 16.86 -13.49 5.02
C GLN A 44 16.03 -12.55 5.91
N PRO A 45 14.88 -12.99 6.45
CA PRO A 45 14.00 -12.14 7.24
C PRO A 45 14.67 -11.56 8.48
N ASP A 46 15.55 -12.34 9.14
CA ASP A 46 16.18 -11.95 10.41
C ASP A 46 17.17 -10.78 10.27
N LYS A 47 17.80 -10.62 9.10
CA LYS A 47 18.69 -9.47 8.81
C LYS A 47 17.94 -8.23 8.36
N HIS A 48 16.73 -8.39 7.85
CA HIS A 48 15.97 -7.32 7.20
C HIS A 48 14.57 -7.12 7.81
N MET A 49 14.44 -7.45 9.10
CA MET A 49 13.20 -7.32 9.87
C MET A 49 12.53 -5.93 9.74
N PRO A 50 13.25 -4.78 9.73
CA PRO A 50 12.63 -3.48 9.55
C PRO A 50 11.92 -3.32 8.21
N SER A 51 12.54 -3.74 7.10
CA SER A 51 11.93 -3.61 5.79
C SER A 51 10.83 -4.66 5.57
N ALA A 52 10.91 -5.83 6.21
CA ALA A 52 9.81 -6.80 6.21
C ALA A 52 8.55 -6.24 6.91
N LEU A 53 8.73 -5.58 8.06
CA LEU A 53 7.65 -4.85 8.75
C LEU A 53 7.08 -3.72 7.89
N LEU A 54 7.94 -3.01 7.16
CA LEU A 54 7.52 -1.93 6.26
C LEU A 54 6.66 -2.46 5.10
N MET A 55 7.06 -3.58 4.49
CA MET A 55 6.28 -4.27 3.46
C MET A 55 4.90 -4.69 3.99
N LEU A 56 4.84 -5.29 5.19
CA LEU A 56 3.58 -5.68 5.83
C LEU A 56 2.67 -4.48 6.11
N ALA A 57 3.20 -3.43 6.74
CA ALA A 57 2.45 -2.22 7.05
C ALA A 57 1.93 -1.52 5.79
N SER A 58 2.75 -1.49 4.72
CA SER A 58 2.34 -0.95 3.42
C SER A 58 1.18 -1.75 2.82
N THR A 59 1.25 -3.08 2.90
CA THR A 59 0.21 -3.99 2.39
C THR A 59 -1.12 -3.79 3.10
N ILE A 60 -1.10 -3.67 4.43
CA ILE A 60 -2.31 -3.40 5.22
C ILE A 60 -2.93 -2.06 4.84
N SER A 61 -2.10 -1.03 4.62
CA SER A 61 -2.55 0.31 4.25
C SER A 61 -3.18 0.33 2.85
N THR A 62 -2.53 -0.28 1.86
CA THR A 62 -3.07 -0.43 0.50
C THR A 62 -4.39 -1.21 0.51
N LEU A 63 -4.47 -2.30 1.29
CA LEU A 63 -5.70 -3.08 1.43
C LEU A 63 -6.85 -2.24 2.02
N LYS A 64 -6.57 -1.37 3.00
CA LYS A 64 -7.58 -0.44 3.54
C LYS A 64 -8.08 0.53 2.48
N ILE A 65 -7.19 1.07 1.64
CA ILE A 65 -7.56 1.97 0.53
C ILE A 65 -8.46 1.26 -0.48
N ILE A 66 -8.08 0.04 -0.88
CA ILE A 66 -8.87 -0.80 -1.81
C ILE A 66 -10.24 -1.12 -1.19
N ARG A 67 -10.27 -1.58 0.06
CA ARG A 67 -11.53 -1.88 0.75
C ARG A 67 -12.42 -0.65 0.87
N ASN A 68 -11.85 0.52 1.13
CA ASN A 68 -12.62 1.76 1.21
C ASN A 68 -13.23 2.12 -0.15
N TYR A 69 -12.49 1.96 -1.25
CA TYR A 69 -13.00 2.15 -2.61
C TYR A 69 -14.18 1.23 -2.94
N PHE A 70 -14.09 -0.06 -2.59
CA PHE A 70 -15.20 -0.98 -2.81
C PHE A 70 -16.42 -0.63 -1.95
N ARG A 71 -16.19 -0.24 -0.68
CA ARG A 71 -17.27 0.16 0.24
C ARG A 71 -18.02 1.40 -0.25
N THR A 72 -17.32 2.42 -0.75
CA THR A 72 -17.97 3.64 -1.28
C THR A 72 -18.74 3.35 -2.56
N ARG A 73 -18.27 2.42 -3.41
CA ARG A 73 -19.04 1.96 -4.58
C ARG A 73 -20.32 1.21 -4.19
N THR A 74 -20.28 0.35 -3.17
CA THR A 74 -21.46 -0.40 -2.72
C THR A 74 -22.52 0.50 -2.09
N THR A 75 -22.14 1.62 -1.46
CA THR A 75 -23.09 2.58 -0.88
C THR A 75 -23.62 3.61 -1.88
N SER A 76 -23.01 3.72 -3.07
CA SER A 76 -23.41 4.69 -4.11
C SER A 76 -24.27 4.09 -5.24
N ASN A 77 -24.59 2.79 -5.17
CA ASN A 77 -25.56 2.10 -6.02
C ASN A 77 -26.85 1.86 -5.25
#